data_AF-M5CAP7-F1
#
_entry.id   AF-M5CAP7-F1
#
_cell.length_a   1.000
_cell.length_b   1.000
_cell.length_c   1.000
_cell.angle_alpha   90.00
_cell.angle_beta   90.00
_cell.angle_gamma   90.00
#
_symmetry.space_group_name_H-M   'P 1'
#
loop_
_entity.id
_entity.type
_entity.pdbx_description
1 polymer ?
#
loop_
_entity_poly.entity_id
_entity_poly.type
_entity_poly.pdbx_seq_one_letter_code
_entity_poly.pdbx_strand_id
1 'polypeptide(L)'
;MGDDRVVRIPLPQLSPLLDEYLDSRDIVSQLVVLLDDEKPDVQLFATSQIWHLIRVSSPTTYEQSKTRVALEQQLLKTDSAWGSADGLKGVSGLMKSRLYQLLEQPNRPGYWAPRYGYRVMECMLEEDEYSPSDPRMQKVQEWLDNELVSKSIRGLSSFITFPPTQTQAHVV
;
A
#
# COMPACT_ATOMS: atom_id res chain seq x y z
N MET A 1 -17.34 -27.71 6.80
CA MET A 1 -17.08 -26.39 7.40
C MET A 1 -15.58 -26.28 7.58
N GLY A 2 -14.88 -25.79 6.56
CA GLY A 2 -13.45 -25.49 6.66
C GLY A 2 -13.32 -24.09 7.26
N ASP A 3 -12.63 -24.00 8.39
CA ASP A 3 -12.14 -22.75 8.95
C ASP A 3 -10.99 -22.29 8.03
N ASP A 4 -11.33 -21.70 6.88
CA ASP A 4 -10.38 -20.96 6.03
C ASP A 4 -9.99 -19.71 6.80
N ARG A 5 -9.09 -19.90 7.78
CA ARG A 5 -8.34 -18.79 8.35
C ARG A 5 -7.48 -18.24 7.24
N VAL A 6 -8.00 -17.23 6.55
CA VAL A 6 -7.25 -16.38 5.64
C VAL A 6 -5.98 -16.00 6.39
N VAL A 7 -4.85 -16.52 5.92
CA VAL A 7 -3.53 -16.19 6.45
C VAL A 7 -3.34 -14.71 6.19
N ARG A 8 -3.60 -13.87 7.20
CA ARG A 8 -3.28 -12.44 7.13
C ARG A 8 -1.79 -12.35 6.87
N ILE A 9 -1.44 -11.92 5.67
CA ILE A 9 -0.08 -11.73 5.25
C ILE A 9 0.50 -10.60 6.11
N PRO A 10 1.47 -10.86 7.00
CA PRO A 10 2.03 -9.81 7.81
C PRO A 10 2.88 -8.93 6.89
N LEU A 11 2.40 -7.72 6.61
CA LEU A 11 3.23 -6.71 5.96
C LEU A 11 4.46 -6.44 6.85
N PRO A 12 5.67 -6.33 6.26
CA PRO A 12 6.88 -6.08 7.02
C PRO A 12 6.73 -4.79 7.81
N GLN A 13 7.13 -4.81 9.07
CA GLN A 13 7.12 -3.61 9.91
C GLN A 13 8.38 -2.78 9.69
N LEU A 14 8.28 -1.47 9.91
CA LEU A 14 9.44 -0.60 9.90
C LEU A 14 10.41 -1.01 11.01
N SER A 15 11.66 -1.26 10.64
CA SER A 15 12.74 -1.34 11.63
C SER A 15 12.94 0.03 12.30
N PRO A 16 13.37 0.09 13.58
CA PRO A 16 13.65 1.37 14.26
C PRO A 16 14.62 2.28 13.49
N LEU A 17 15.65 1.70 12.87
CA LEU A 17 16.63 2.44 12.05
C LEU A 17 15.96 3.13 10.85
N LEU A 18 15.06 2.42 10.16
CA LEU A 18 14.34 2.98 9.01
C LEU A 18 13.32 4.02 9.46
N ASP A 19 12.61 3.80 10.56
CA ASP A 19 11.67 4.78 11.13
C ASP A 19 12.38 6.09 11.48
N GLU A 20 13.54 6.02 12.14
CA GLU A 20 14.36 7.19 12.44
C GLU A 20 14.93 7.85 11.17
N TYR A 21 15.31 7.07 10.17
CA TYR A 21 15.78 7.62 8.90
C TYR A 21 14.69 8.40 8.16
N LEU A 22 13.47 7.84 8.07
CA LEU A 22 12.32 8.49 7.44
C LEU A 22 11.94 9.79 8.15
N ASP A 23 11.96 9.76 9.49
CA ASP A 23 11.71 10.93 10.34
C ASP A 23 12.77 12.02 10.15
N SER A 24 14.06 11.67 10.20
CA SER A 24 15.17 12.63 10.03
C SER A 24 15.18 13.34 8.66
N ARG A 25 14.53 12.73 7.67
CA ARG A 25 14.41 13.25 6.30
C ARG A 25 13.08 13.93 6.04
N ASP A 26 12.19 13.98 7.03
CA ASP A 26 10.86 14.56 6.93
C ASP A 26 10.05 13.97 5.75
N ILE A 27 10.17 12.66 5.52
CA ILE A 27 9.58 11.98 4.35
C ILE A 27 8.06 12.09 4.36
N VAL A 28 7.43 12.01 5.53
CA VAL A 28 5.97 12.11 5.65
C VAL A 28 5.48 13.48 5.18
N SER A 29 6.13 14.56 5.61
CA SER A 29 5.79 15.92 5.19
C SER A 29 5.90 16.10 3.69
N GLN A 30 7.01 15.64 3.11
CA GLN A 30 7.21 15.69 1.66
C GLN A 30 6.10 14.94 0.93
N LEU A 31 5.77 13.72 1.34
CA LEU A 31 4.71 12.93 0.70
C LEU A 31 3.32 13.58 0.85
N VAL A 32 3.01 14.17 2.01
CA VAL A 32 1.74 14.86 2.24
C VAL A 32 1.59 16.06 1.32
N VAL A 33 2.64 16.86 1.13
CA VAL A 33 2.64 17.98 0.17
C VAL A 33 2.39 17.49 -1.26
N LEU A 34 3.01 16.35 -1.64
CA LEU A 34 2.86 15.78 -2.98
C LEU A 34 1.48 15.18 -3.26
N LEU A 35 0.61 15.01 -2.25
CA LEU A 35 -0.77 14.59 -2.49
C LEU A 35 -1.52 15.59 -3.37
N ASP A 36 -1.23 16.87 -3.26
CA ASP A 36 -1.92 17.94 -3.98
C ASP A 36 -1.10 18.52 -5.14
N ASP A 37 -0.08 17.77 -5.60
CA ASP A 37 0.76 18.14 -6.76
C ASP A 37 -0.06 18.21 -8.06
N GLU A 38 0.29 19.11 -8.98
CA GLU A 38 -0.43 19.25 -10.25
C GLU A 38 -0.33 18.00 -11.16
N LYS A 39 0.70 17.17 -10.97
CA LYS A 39 0.97 15.98 -11.79
C LYS A 39 0.29 14.74 -11.20
N PRO A 40 -0.64 14.10 -11.92
CA PRO A 40 -1.36 12.92 -11.40
C PRO A 40 -0.47 11.72 -11.06
N ASP A 41 0.70 11.59 -11.67
CA ASP A 41 1.66 10.52 -11.37
C ASP A 41 2.40 10.75 -10.06
N VAL A 42 2.65 12.01 -9.70
CA VAL A 42 3.22 12.40 -8.41
C VAL A 42 2.20 12.16 -7.30
N GLN A 43 0.94 12.58 -7.49
CA GLN A 43 -0.14 12.28 -6.56
C GLN A 43 -0.34 10.78 -6.37
N LEU A 44 -0.27 10.00 -7.45
CA LEU A 44 -0.39 8.54 -7.42
C LEU A 44 0.75 7.94 -6.59
N PHE A 45 1.99 8.33 -6.86
CA PHE A 45 3.14 7.89 -6.08
C PHE A 45 2.97 8.22 -4.60
N ALA A 46 2.66 9.48 -4.27
CA ALA A 46 2.46 9.92 -2.89
C ALA A 46 1.35 9.14 -2.18
N THR A 47 0.20 8.99 -2.83
CA THR A 47 -0.95 8.23 -2.29
C THR A 47 -0.56 6.77 -2.02
N SER A 48 0.14 6.13 -2.96
CA SER A 48 0.62 4.76 -2.81
C SER A 48 1.63 4.61 -1.67
N GLN A 49 2.60 5.54 -1.56
CA GLN A 49 3.60 5.50 -0.50
C GLN A 49 3.00 5.71 0.88
N ILE A 50 2.09 6.67 1.03
CA ILE A 50 1.48 6.95 2.34
C ILE A 50 0.64 5.76 2.81
N TRP A 51 -0.11 5.10 1.91
CA TRP A 51 -0.82 3.87 2.27
C TRP A 51 0.13 2.80 2.81
N HIS A 52 1.27 2.57 2.14
CA HIS A 52 2.28 1.64 2.64
C HIS A 52 2.80 2.05 4.01
N LEU A 53 3.18 3.32 4.20
CA LEU A 53 3.70 3.81 5.48
C LEU A 53 2.70 3.59 6.62
N ILE A 54 1.41 3.85 6.41
CA ILE A 54 0.35 3.58 7.39
C ILE A 54 0.36 2.10 7.85
N ARG A 55 0.65 1.16 6.93
CA ARG A 55 0.66 -0.28 7.22
C ARG A 55 1.95 -0.77 7.86
N VAL A 56 3.09 -0.27 7.42
CA VAL A 56 4.39 -0.69 7.93
C VAL A 56 4.76 0.00 9.25
N SER A 57 4.12 1.14 9.58
CA SER A 57 4.31 1.88 10.84
C SER A 57 3.29 1.47 11.93
N SER A 58 2.77 0.25 11.89
CA SER A 58 1.80 -0.22 12.90
C SER A 58 2.52 -0.45 14.24
N PRO A 59 1.93 -0.05 15.40
CA PRO A 59 2.62 -0.18 16.68
C PRO A 59 2.80 -1.66 17.05
N THR A 60 4.05 -2.11 17.10
CA THR A 60 4.42 -3.46 17.58
C THR A 60 5.08 -3.45 18.96
N THR A 61 5.49 -2.28 19.46
CA THR A 61 6.07 -2.09 20.79
C THR A 61 5.49 -0.84 21.47
N TYR A 62 5.78 -0.68 22.77
CA TYR A 62 5.31 0.46 23.59
C TYR A 62 5.86 1.82 23.09
N GLU A 63 6.90 1.82 22.25
CA GLU A 63 7.40 3.01 21.57
C GLU A 63 6.57 3.28 20.32
N GLN A 64 5.91 4.43 20.28
CA GLN A 64 5.19 4.88 19.08
C GLN A 64 6.20 5.16 17.95
N SER A 65 5.98 4.56 16.78
CA SER A 65 6.75 4.88 15.56
C SER A 65 6.66 6.38 15.26
N LYS A 66 7.81 7.01 15.00
CA LYS A 66 7.88 8.44 14.66
C LYS A 66 7.18 8.72 13.34
N THR A 67 7.35 7.84 12.34
CA THR A 67 6.62 7.89 11.07
C THR A 67 5.12 7.87 11.30
N ARG A 68 4.62 7.00 12.20
CA ARG A 68 3.19 6.94 12.53
C ARG A 68 2.69 8.25 13.14
N VAL A 69 3.42 8.78 14.12
CA VAL A 69 3.07 10.05 14.78
C VAL A 69 3.02 11.17 13.75
N ALA A 70 4.00 11.25 12.85
CA ALA A 70 4.01 12.23 11.77
C ALA A 70 2.80 12.07 10.82
N LEU A 71 2.44 10.83 10.45
CA LEU A 71 1.27 10.56 9.62
C LEU A 71 -0.03 11.04 10.28
N GLU A 72 -0.23 10.71 11.56
CA GLU A 72 -1.41 11.15 12.33
C GLU A 72 -1.45 12.68 12.42
N GLN A 73 -0.34 13.31 12.79
CA GLN A 73 -0.26 14.75 12.93
C GLN A 73 -0.49 15.52 11.65
N GLN A 74 -0.11 14.98 10.48
CA GLN A 74 -0.24 15.68 9.21
C GLN A 74 -1.55 15.39 8.49
N LEU A 75 -2.00 14.14 8.50
CA LEU A 75 -3.19 13.73 7.76
C LEU A 75 -4.47 13.98 8.57
N LEU A 76 -4.44 13.94 9.90
CA LEU A 76 -5.66 14.09 10.72
C LEU A 76 -5.87 15.51 11.26
N LYS A 77 -5.14 16.51 10.73
CA LYS A 77 -5.43 17.93 11.05
C LYS A 77 -6.85 18.26 10.60
N THR A 78 -7.58 19.04 11.40
CA THR A 78 -8.98 19.41 11.14
C THR A 78 -9.18 20.07 9.77
N ASP A 79 -8.20 20.84 9.30
CA ASP A 79 -8.27 21.54 8.01
C ASP A 79 -7.72 20.73 6.82
N SER A 80 -7.28 19.49 7.06
CA SER A 80 -6.78 18.62 6.00
C SER A 80 -7.94 17.94 5.24
N ALA A 81 -7.72 17.57 3.99
CA ALA A 81 -8.67 16.78 3.19
C ALA A 81 -9.01 15.39 3.80
N TRP A 82 -8.26 14.98 4.83
CA TRP A 82 -8.39 13.70 5.52
C TRP A 82 -8.75 13.87 7.00
N GLY A 83 -8.95 15.10 7.48
CA GLY A 83 -9.19 15.42 8.89
C GLY A 83 -10.49 14.83 9.46
N SER A 84 -11.45 14.51 8.59
CA SER A 84 -12.70 13.83 8.96
C SER A 84 -12.58 12.31 9.03
N ALA A 85 -11.41 11.74 8.74
CA ALA A 85 -11.20 10.30 8.78
C ALA A 85 -11.15 9.78 10.22
N ASP A 86 -11.71 8.58 10.43
CA ASP A 86 -11.58 7.84 11.69
C ASP A 86 -10.16 7.25 11.82
N GLY A 87 -9.21 8.12 12.17
CA GLY A 87 -7.79 7.81 12.27
C GLY A 87 -7.16 7.37 10.94
N LEU A 88 -5.94 6.81 11.02
CA LEU A 88 -5.21 6.35 9.83
C LEU A 88 -5.92 5.20 9.09
N LYS A 89 -6.82 4.46 9.75
CA LYS A 89 -7.66 3.44 9.10
C LYS A 89 -8.65 4.10 8.13
N GLY A 90 -9.34 5.16 8.57
CA GLY A 90 -10.20 5.96 7.71
C GLY A 90 -9.43 6.59 6.55
N VAL A 91 -8.23 7.14 6.81
CA VAL A 91 -7.36 7.74 5.79
C VAL A 91 -7.00 6.69 4.72
N SER A 92 -6.62 5.48 5.14
CA SER A 92 -6.34 4.38 4.21
C SER A 92 -7.52 4.05 3.30
N GLY A 93 -8.75 4.07 3.82
CA GLY A 93 -9.96 3.84 3.02
C GLY A 93 -10.18 4.94 1.97
N LEU A 94 -10.00 6.21 2.37
CA LEU A 94 -10.09 7.35 1.46
C LEU A 94 -8.97 7.32 0.39
N MET A 95 -7.75 6.91 0.78
CA MET A 95 -6.61 6.80 -0.15
C MET A 95 -6.85 5.74 -1.22
N LYS A 96 -7.49 4.62 -0.89
CA LYS A 96 -7.93 3.63 -1.87
C LYS A 96 -8.86 4.27 -2.92
N SER A 97 -9.86 5.02 -2.48
CA SER A 97 -10.77 5.73 -3.40
C SER A 97 -10.02 6.74 -4.28
N ARG A 98 -9.10 7.52 -3.70
CA ARG A 98 -8.27 8.48 -4.45
C ARG A 98 -7.37 7.77 -5.46
N LEU A 99 -6.70 6.69 -5.06
CA LEU A 99 -5.82 5.92 -5.94
C LEU A 99 -6.61 5.31 -7.11
N TYR A 100 -7.82 4.82 -6.85
CA TYR A 100 -8.68 4.28 -7.90
C TYR A 100 -9.06 5.37 -8.91
N GLN A 101 -9.51 6.54 -8.44
CA GLN A 101 -9.83 7.69 -9.31
C GLN A 101 -8.62 8.17 -10.12
N LEU A 102 -7.44 8.17 -9.51
CA LEU A 102 -6.19 8.51 -10.19
C LEU A 102 -5.95 7.51 -11.34
N LEU A 103 -5.94 6.21 -11.07
CA LEU A 103 -5.77 5.16 -12.09
C LEU A 103 -6.86 5.21 -13.18
N GLU A 104 -8.04 5.72 -12.82
CA GLU A 104 -9.16 6.17 -13.67
C GLU A 104 -8.82 7.00 -14.91
N GLN A 105 -7.84 7.89 -14.75
CA GLN A 105 -7.67 9.03 -15.65
C GLN A 105 -7.11 8.61 -17.01
N PRO A 106 -7.77 8.99 -18.13
CA PRO A 106 -7.29 8.67 -19.47
C PRO A 106 -5.98 9.40 -19.79
N ASN A 107 -5.11 8.77 -20.57
CA ASN A 107 -3.86 9.33 -21.11
C ASN A 107 -2.79 9.71 -20.06
N ARG A 108 -2.41 8.80 -19.16
CA ARG A 108 -1.26 9.03 -18.27
C ARG A 108 0.08 8.86 -19.02
N PRO A 109 0.88 9.92 -19.17
CA PRO A 109 2.20 9.83 -19.79
C PRO A 109 3.23 9.35 -18.75
N GLY A 110 3.39 8.04 -18.61
CA GLY A 110 4.43 7.48 -17.74
C GLY A 110 4.25 5.99 -17.53
N TYR A 111 5.27 5.19 -17.87
CA TYR A 111 5.18 3.73 -17.76
C TYR A 111 5.22 3.22 -16.31
N TRP A 112 5.88 3.95 -15.39
CA TRP A 112 6.22 3.40 -14.07
C TRP A 112 5.20 3.73 -12.97
N ALA A 113 4.64 4.94 -12.96
CA ALA A 113 3.71 5.35 -11.92
C ALA A 113 2.40 4.53 -11.94
N PRO A 114 1.71 4.35 -13.09
CA PRO A 114 0.54 3.47 -13.17
C PRO A 114 0.86 2.03 -12.74
N ARG A 115 2.01 1.47 -13.16
CA ARG A 115 2.43 0.11 -12.75
C ARG A 115 2.54 -0.01 -11.24
N TYR A 116 3.15 0.98 -10.60
CA TYR A 116 3.24 1.00 -9.15
C TYR A 116 1.86 1.15 -8.49
N GLY A 117 1.03 2.08 -8.98
CA GLY A 117 -0.32 2.31 -8.45
C GLY A 117 -1.22 1.09 -8.55
N TYR A 118 -1.23 0.39 -9.69
CA TYR A 118 -2.01 -0.83 -9.85
C TYR A 118 -1.53 -1.96 -8.93
N ARG A 119 -0.22 -2.12 -8.71
CA ARG A 119 0.31 -3.08 -7.72
C ARG A 119 -0.17 -2.75 -6.31
N VAL A 120 -0.17 -1.48 -5.93
CA VAL A 120 -0.68 -1.04 -4.61
C VAL A 120 -2.19 -1.22 -4.51
N MET A 121 -2.94 -0.93 -5.58
CA MET A 121 -4.38 -1.15 -5.63
C MET A 121 -4.73 -2.63 -5.45
N GLU A 122 -4.01 -3.54 -6.11
CA GLU A 122 -4.18 -4.99 -5.92
C GLU A 122 -4.01 -5.36 -4.45
N CYS A 123 -2.97 -4.84 -3.78
CA CYS A 123 -2.75 -5.07 -2.35
C CYS A 123 -3.89 -4.51 -1.47
N MET A 124 -4.40 -3.32 -1.78
CA MET A 124 -5.53 -2.71 -1.06
C MET A 124 -6.81 -3.53 -1.20
N LEU A 125 -7.10 -4.03 -2.41
CA LEU A 125 -8.29 -4.83 -2.68
C LEU A 125 -8.20 -6.21 -2.03
N GLU A 126 -7.02 -6.84 -2.04
CA GLU A 126 -6.78 -8.10 -1.31
C GLU A 126 -6.92 -7.91 0.21
N GLU A 127 -6.40 -6.81 0.76
CA GLU A 127 -6.53 -6.48 2.19
C GLU A 127 -8.00 -6.29 2.61
N ASP A 128 -8.82 -5.70 1.74
CA ASP A 128 -10.25 -5.54 1.96
C ASP A 128 -11.07 -6.80 1.62
N GLU A 129 -10.40 -7.93 1.38
CA GLU A 129 -11.00 -9.25 1.14
C GLU A 129 -11.88 -9.28 -0.13
N TYR A 130 -11.52 -8.50 -1.16
CA TYR A 130 -12.26 -8.52 -2.41
C TYR A 130 -12.05 -9.85 -3.12
N SER A 131 -13.15 -10.42 -3.61
CA SER A 131 -13.10 -11.63 -4.42
C SER A 131 -12.27 -11.41 -5.69
N PRO A 132 -11.53 -12.42 -6.18
CA PRO A 132 -10.93 -12.39 -7.51
C PRO A 132 -11.95 -12.14 -8.64
N SER A 133 -13.24 -12.40 -8.38
CA SER A 133 -14.33 -12.09 -9.31
C SER A 133 -14.91 -10.68 -9.17
N ASP A 134 -14.43 -9.86 -8.22
CA ASP A 134 -14.86 -8.46 -8.11
C ASP A 134 -14.39 -7.70 -9.37
N PRO A 135 -15.27 -6.95 -10.06
CA PRO A 135 -14.91 -6.24 -11.28
C PRO A 135 -13.70 -5.29 -11.12
N ARG A 136 -13.52 -4.71 -9.93
CA ARG A 136 -12.37 -3.83 -9.65
C ARG A 136 -11.08 -4.64 -9.54
N MET A 137 -11.13 -5.82 -8.91
CA MET A 137 -9.99 -6.73 -8.83
C MET A 137 -9.62 -7.25 -10.23
N GLN A 138 -10.60 -7.69 -11.02
CA GLN A 138 -10.39 -8.17 -12.39
C GLN A 138 -9.73 -7.08 -13.26
N LYS A 139 -10.25 -5.85 -13.22
CA LYS A 139 -9.68 -4.71 -13.96
C LYS A 139 -8.21 -4.46 -13.59
N VAL A 140 -7.88 -4.52 -12.31
CA VAL A 140 -6.49 -4.33 -11.83
C VAL A 140 -5.59 -5.46 -12.32
N GLN A 141 -6.04 -6.72 -12.18
CA GLN A 141 -5.27 -7.90 -12.59
C GLN A 141 -5.06 -7.95 -14.10
N GLU A 142 -6.09 -7.66 -14.89
CA GLU A 142 -6.02 -7.58 -16.36
C GLU A 142 -5.02 -6.51 -16.80
N TRP A 143 -5.07 -5.32 -16.20
CA TRP A 143 -4.12 -4.25 -16.53
C TRP A 143 -2.69 -4.68 -16.23
N LEU A 144 -2.45 -5.24 -15.04
CA LEU A 144 -1.12 -5.69 -14.65
C LEU A 144 -0.59 -6.81 -15.56
N ASP A 145 -1.47 -7.73 -15.97
CA ASP A 145 -1.17 -8.82 -16.92
C ASP A 145 -0.81 -8.30 -18.31
N ASN A 146 -1.56 -7.32 -18.82
CA ASN A 146 -1.25 -6.66 -20.09
C ASN A 146 0.11 -5.93 -20.05
N GLU A 147 0.49 -5.40 -18.88
CA GLU A 147 1.77 -4.74 -18.64
C GLU A 147 2.91 -5.70 -18.28
N LEU A 148 2.67 -7.01 -18.33
CA LEU A 148 3.65 -8.08 -18.10
C LEU A 148 4.35 -8.00 -16.74
N VAL A 149 3.68 -7.45 -15.72
CA VAL A 149 4.23 -7.42 -14.36
C VAL A 149 4.29 -8.87 -13.83
N SER A 150 5.36 -9.36 -13.22
CA SER A 150 5.33 -10.77 -12.75
C SER A 150 4.35 -10.97 -11.59
N LYS A 151 3.60 -12.09 -11.54
CA LYS A 151 2.77 -12.44 -10.37
C LYS A 151 3.58 -12.55 -9.07
N SER A 152 4.87 -12.87 -9.16
CA SER A 152 5.76 -12.97 -8.00
C SER A 152 6.06 -11.64 -7.31
N ILE A 153 5.79 -10.51 -7.98
CA ILE A 153 6.02 -9.15 -7.44
C ILE A 153 4.70 -8.40 -7.22
N ARG A 154 3.57 -9.11 -7.20
CA ARG A 154 2.22 -8.57 -7.16
C ARG A 154 1.45 -9.04 -5.93
N GLY A 155 0.40 -8.30 -5.57
CA GLY A 155 -0.42 -8.53 -4.39
C GLY A 155 0.37 -8.56 -3.08
N LEU A 156 -0.36 -8.84 -2.00
CA LEU A 156 0.19 -9.02 -0.66
C LEU A 156 1.14 -10.21 -0.60
N SER A 157 0.92 -11.25 -1.42
CA SER A 157 1.79 -12.44 -1.48
C SER A 157 3.24 -12.12 -1.83
N SER A 158 3.50 -11.04 -2.57
CA SER A 158 4.86 -10.59 -2.91
C SER A 158 5.69 -10.10 -1.73
N PHE A 159 5.07 -9.84 -0.58
CA PHE A 159 5.75 -9.46 0.65
C PHE A 159 6.15 -10.67 1.51
N ILE A 160 5.73 -11.89 1.13
CA ILE A 160 6.10 -13.11 1.83
C ILE A 160 7.25 -13.79 1.10
N THR A 161 8.40 -13.87 1.76
CA THR A 161 9.41 -14.86 1.40
C THR A 161 8.97 -16.19 2.00
N PHE A 162 8.36 -17.07 1.21
CA PHE A 162 8.19 -18.44 1.65
C PHE A 162 9.59 -19.05 1.84
N PRO A 163 9.90 -19.69 2.99
CA PRO A 163 11.13 -20.45 3.08
C PRO A 163 11.13 -21.47 1.93
N PRO A 164 12.29 -21.73 1.29
CA PRO A 164 12.35 -22.72 0.23
C PRO A 164 11.77 -24.03 0.78
N THR A 165 10.70 -24.51 0.14
CA THR A 165 10.11 -25.80 0.45
C THR A 165 11.26 -26.79 0.44
N GLN A 166 11.56 -27.42 1.58
CA GLN A 166 12.50 -28.53 1.62
C GLN A 166 12.00 -29.52 0.59
N THR A 167 12.68 -29.54 -0.55
CA THR A 167 12.46 -30.55 -1.58
C THR A 167 12.71 -31.85 -0.85
N GLN A 168 11.67 -32.66 -0.67
CA GLN A 168 11.79 -33.96 -0.06
C GLN A 168 12.95 -34.66 -0.75
N ALA A 169 14.04 -34.84 -0.02
CA ALA A 169 15.11 -35.72 -0.44
C ALA A 169 14.44 -37.06 -0.66
N HIS A 170 14.34 -37.48 -1.93
CA HIS A 170 13.99 -38.83 -2.28
C HIS A 170 14.94 -39.75 -1.50
N VAL A 171 14.39 -40.42 -0.50
CA VAL A 171 15.02 -41.57 0.12
C VAL A 171 15.05 -42.64 -0.97
N VAL A 172 16.26 -42.96 -1.44
CA VAL A 172 16.55 -44.14 -2.25
C VAL A 172 16.76 -45.32 -1.31
#